data_AF-A0A0U1DBW4-F1
#
_entry.id   AF-A0A0U1DBW4-F1
#
_cell.length_a   1.000
_cell.length_b   1.000
_cell.length_c   1.000
_cell.angle_alpha   90.00
_cell.angle_beta   90.00
_cell.angle_gamma   90.00
#
_symmetry.space_group_name_H-M   'P 1'
#
loop_
_entity.id
_entity.type
_entity.pdbx_description
1 polymer ?
#
loop_
_entity_poly.entity_id
_entity_poly.type
_entity_poly.pdbx_seq_one_letter_code
_entity_poly.pdbx_strand_id
1 'polypeptide(L)'
;MSNELHDYHASHTVWCTNHDAEFTMHTAEEPYCSKQIHGATLIPEEGSSRETLWVSATAAFTHGQFTPAEYAARETRYRGVELVFDKWVPGGGVADDRTYRLTSDAARSLAAALVRAADIEQGLRKNEEAGPQRAGFPGSQQVSWWPCHEFITAMVNKANVGPLPTAGTPAWCELADTDPRKLLALAASGEHWVLHTELAQEKRAEASRDIAAAGGWSALAKRIAQGRGPAYIPRRKESA
;
A
#
# COMPACT_ATOMS: atom_id res chain seq x y z
N MET A 1 -23.48 -9.68 -27.66
CA MET A 1 -23.57 -9.71 -26.19
C MET A 1 -25.03 -9.91 -25.83
N SER A 2 -25.36 -10.76 -24.85
CA SER A 2 -26.76 -11.01 -24.47
C SER A 2 -27.35 -9.76 -23.80
N ASN A 3 -28.57 -9.39 -24.19
CA ASN A 3 -29.38 -8.34 -23.54
C ASN A 3 -30.38 -8.92 -22.53
N GLU A 4 -30.22 -10.19 -22.18
CA GLU A 4 -31.05 -10.84 -21.17
C GLU A 4 -30.76 -10.24 -19.79
N LEU A 5 -31.82 -9.93 -19.05
CA LEU A 5 -31.73 -9.46 -17.67
C LEU A 5 -31.48 -10.66 -16.76
N HIS A 6 -30.48 -10.57 -15.90
CA HIS A 6 -30.22 -11.56 -14.86
C HIS A 6 -30.53 -10.95 -13.49
N ASP A 7 -31.10 -11.76 -12.60
CA ASP A 7 -31.23 -11.41 -11.18
C ASP A 7 -29.85 -11.47 -10.51
N TYR A 8 -29.40 -10.33 -9.99
CA TYR A 8 -28.21 -10.23 -9.16
C TYR A 8 -28.61 -10.02 -7.71
N HIS A 9 -28.28 -10.98 -6.86
CA HIS A 9 -28.47 -10.86 -5.43
C HIS A 9 -27.24 -10.18 -4.81
N ALA A 10 -27.36 -8.90 -4.44
CA ALA A 10 -26.31 -8.25 -3.68
C ALA A 10 -26.25 -8.79 -2.25
N SER A 11 -25.04 -9.13 -1.81
CA SER A 11 -24.67 -9.13 -0.41
C SER A 11 -23.61 -8.05 -0.20
N HIS A 12 -23.66 -7.38 0.96
CA HIS A 12 -22.58 -6.48 1.33
C HIS A 12 -21.25 -7.22 1.32
N THR A 13 -20.18 -6.53 0.92
CA THR A 13 -18.85 -7.06 1.15
C THR A 13 -18.64 -7.23 2.66
N VAL A 14 -18.02 -8.34 3.07
CA VAL A 14 -17.81 -8.69 4.50
C VAL A 14 -17.04 -7.64 5.29
N TRP A 15 -16.39 -6.71 4.59
CA TRP A 15 -15.58 -5.65 5.17
C TRP A 15 -16.25 -4.27 5.10
N CYS A 16 -17.43 -4.13 4.49
CA CYS A 16 -18.20 -2.90 4.42
C CYS A 16 -18.46 -2.36 5.84
N THR A 17 -18.27 -1.06 6.05
CA THR A 17 -18.58 -0.41 7.34
C THR A 17 -19.79 0.51 7.26
N ASN A 18 -20.38 0.65 6.08
CA ASN A 18 -21.62 1.39 5.85
C ASN A 18 -22.83 0.57 6.33
N HIS A 19 -22.87 0.28 7.63
CA HIS A 19 -23.95 -0.43 8.31
C HIS A 19 -24.83 0.60 9.01
N ASP A 20 -26.00 0.91 8.44
CA ASP A 20 -27.12 1.29 9.29
C ASP A 20 -27.74 0.03 9.93
N ALA A 21 -28.60 0.24 10.92
CA ALA A 21 -29.22 -0.84 11.69
C ALA A 21 -30.15 -1.75 10.85
N GLU A 22 -30.42 -1.41 9.59
CA GLU A 22 -31.40 -2.10 8.73
C GLU A 22 -30.78 -2.80 7.51
N PHE A 23 -29.46 -2.66 7.24
CA PHE A 23 -28.79 -3.28 6.07
C PHE A 23 -29.42 -2.90 4.72
N THR A 24 -30.10 -1.76 4.69
CA THR A 24 -30.85 -1.23 3.56
C THR A 24 -30.58 0.27 3.53
N MET A 25 -29.57 0.76 2.83
CA MET A 25 -29.67 0.93 1.38
C MET A 25 -28.40 1.60 0.87
N HIS A 26 -27.87 1.10 -0.24
CA HIS A 26 -27.14 1.94 -1.16
C HIS A 26 -28.14 2.85 -1.88
N THR A 27 -27.94 4.17 -1.85
CA THR A 27 -28.78 5.09 -2.63
C THR A 27 -28.41 5.03 -4.12
N ALA A 28 -29.17 5.72 -4.96
CA ALA A 28 -28.79 5.87 -6.37
C ALA A 28 -27.46 6.62 -6.52
N GLU A 29 -27.14 7.49 -5.55
CA GLU A 29 -25.91 8.28 -5.47
C GLU A 29 -24.72 7.46 -4.93
N GLU A 30 -24.96 6.52 -4.02
CA GLU A 30 -23.95 5.63 -3.44
C GLU A 30 -24.21 4.14 -3.73
N PRO A 31 -24.22 3.70 -5.00
CA PRO A 31 -24.55 2.33 -5.40
C PRO A 31 -23.40 1.32 -5.14
N TYR A 32 -22.63 1.50 -4.06
CA TYR A 32 -21.41 0.73 -3.79
C TYR A 32 -21.11 0.59 -2.30
N CYS A 33 -20.62 -0.59 -1.90
CA CYS A 33 -20.07 -0.81 -0.58
C CYS A 33 -18.73 -0.08 -0.44
N SER A 34 -18.52 0.60 0.68
CA SER A 34 -17.28 1.28 0.98
C SER A 34 -16.77 0.92 2.38
N LYS A 35 -15.45 0.99 2.54
CA LYS A 35 -14.78 0.96 3.84
C LYS A 35 -13.64 1.95 3.83
N GLN A 36 -13.78 2.98 4.64
CA GLN A 36 -12.71 3.94 4.86
C GLN A 36 -11.55 3.25 5.61
N ILE A 37 -10.37 3.33 5.03
CA ILE A 37 -9.14 2.70 5.53
C ILE A 37 -8.29 3.73 6.29
N HIS A 38 -8.11 4.92 5.71
CA HIS A 38 -7.24 5.95 6.25
C HIS A 38 -7.60 7.35 5.76
N GLY A 39 -7.06 8.38 6.43
CA GLY A 39 -7.12 9.76 5.98
C GLY A 39 -5.77 10.44 6.17
N ALA A 40 -5.25 11.06 5.11
CA ALA A 40 -4.04 11.86 5.15
C ALA A 40 -4.40 13.35 5.20
N THR A 41 -3.90 14.06 6.21
CA THR A 41 -4.02 15.53 6.25
C THR A 41 -3.08 16.14 5.23
N LEU A 42 -3.62 17.02 4.39
CA LEU A 42 -2.86 17.72 3.35
C LEU A 42 -2.39 19.08 3.88
N ILE A 43 -1.39 19.65 3.20
CA ILE A 43 -1.02 21.05 3.42
C ILE A 43 -2.17 21.89 2.83
N PRO A 44 -2.92 22.66 3.65
CA PRO A 44 -4.10 23.36 3.17
C PRO A 44 -3.71 24.53 2.25
N GLU A 45 -4.51 24.76 1.22
CA GLU A 45 -4.39 25.97 0.40
C GLU A 45 -4.79 27.22 1.21
N GLU A 46 -4.36 28.39 0.72
CA GLU A 46 -4.74 29.67 1.32
C GLU A 46 -6.28 29.79 1.42
N GLY A 47 -6.77 30.11 2.62
CA GLY A 47 -8.20 30.21 2.90
C GLY A 47 -8.90 28.89 3.26
N SER A 48 -8.20 27.75 3.27
CA SER A 48 -8.73 26.52 3.89
C SER A 48 -8.34 26.41 5.36
N SER A 49 -9.26 25.90 6.18
CA SER A 49 -8.98 25.57 7.58
C SER A 49 -8.41 24.15 7.74
N ARG A 50 -8.74 23.25 6.82
CA ARG A 50 -8.28 21.85 6.82
C ARG A 50 -8.53 21.22 5.44
N GLU A 51 -7.54 20.50 4.95
CA GLU A 51 -7.69 19.64 3.78
C GLU A 51 -7.33 18.20 4.15
N THR A 52 -8.11 17.23 3.70
CA THR A 52 -7.89 15.82 4.01
C THR A 52 -8.19 14.97 2.78
N LEU A 53 -7.33 13.98 2.51
CA LEU A 53 -7.55 12.96 1.50
C LEU A 53 -7.86 11.64 2.20
N TRP A 54 -9.09 11.17 2.08
CA TRP A 54 -9.55 9.88 2.57
C TRP A 54 -9.31 8.79 1.54
N VAL A 55 -9.04 7.58 2.03
CA VAL A 55 -8.83 6.39 1.21
C VAL A 55 -9.81 5.32 1.64
N SER A 56 -10.59 4.81 0.69
CA SER A 56 -11.60 3.78 0.91
C SER A 56 -11.42 2.61 -0.06
N ALA A 57 -11.64 1.39 0.43
CA ALA A 57 -11.87 0.24 -0.45
C ALA A 57 -13.33 0.26 -0.90
N THR A 58 -13.60 0.01 -2.18
CA THR A 58 -14.96 0.03 -2.73
C THR A 58 -15.28 -1.18 -3.59
N ALA A 59 -16.54 -1.59 -3.56
CA ALA A 59 -17.08 -2.64 -4.42
C ALA A 59 -18.48 -2.24 -4.90
N ALA A 60 -18.78 -2.50 -6.17
CA ALA A 60 -20.11 -2.26 -6.71
C ALA A 60 -21.16 -3.04 -5.91
N PHE A 61 -22.25 -2.37 -5.53
CA PHE A 61 -23.41 -3.01 -4.94
C PHE A 61 -24.47 -3.16 -6.03
N THR A 62 -24.83 -4.41 -6.32
CA THR A 62 -25.69 -4.75 -7.47
C THR A 62 -26.83 -5.64 -7.01
N HIS A 63 -27.89 -5.00 -6.51
CA HIS A 63 -29.14 -5.68 -6.17
C HIS A 63 -30.17 -5.41 -7.25
N GLY A 64 -30.82 -6.45 -7.77
CA GLY A 64 -31.88 -6.34 -8.78
C GLY A 64 -31.49 -6.90 -10.15
N GLN A 65 -32.23 -6.51 -11.18
CA GLN A 65 -32.09 -7.04 -12.53
C GLN A 65 -31.15 -6.17 -13.38
N PHE A 66 -30.11 -6.78 -13.91
CA PHE A 66 -29.15 -6.10 -14.81
C PHE A 66 -28.84 -6.98 -16.01
N THR A 67 -28.56 -6.37 -17.14
CA THR A 67 -27.86 -7.06 -18.23
C THR A 67 -26.39 -7.30 -17.83
N PRO A 68 -25.70 -8.29 -18.42
CA PRO A 68 -24.27 -8.49 -18.17
C PRO A 68 -23.41 -7.25 -18.45
N ALA A 69 -23.79 -6.45 -19.44
CA ALA A 69 -23.09 -5.21 -19.78
C ALA A 69 -23.28 -4.13 -18.71
N GLU A 70 -24.49 -3.95 -18.18
CA GLU A 70 -24.77 -3.00 -17.10
C GLU A 70 -24.07 -3.41 -15.79
N TYR A 71 -24.05 -4.71 -15.49
CA TYR A 71 -23.33 -5.25 -14.35
C TYR A 71 -21.82 -4.98 -14.46
N ALA A 72 -21.21 -5.33 -15.60
CA ALA A 72 -19.79 -5.10 -15.84
C ALA A 72 -19.42 -3.60 -15.82
N ALA A 73 -20.30 -2.73 -16.33
CA ALA A 73 -20.10 -1.28 -16.28
C ALA A 73 -20.12 -0.75 -14.83
N ARG A 74 -21.00 -1.27 -13.97
CA ARG A 74 -21.03 -0.93 -12.54
C ARG A 74 -19.79 -1.42 -11.81
N GLU A 75 -19.37 -2.67 -12.04
CA GLU A 75 -18.13 -3.18 -11.48
C GLU A 75 -16.94 -2.32 -11.91
N THR A 76 -16.83 -1.99 -13.20
CA THR A 76 -15.75 -1.13 -13.71
C THR A 76 -15.74 0.25 -13.05
N ARG A 77 -16.92 0.81 -12.73
CA ARG A 77 -17.04 2.15 -12.16
C ARG A 77 -16.76 2.22 -10.66
N TYR A 78 -17.17 1.20 -9.90
CA TYR A 78 -17.20 1.27 -8.42
C TYR A 78 -16.30 0.26 -7.71
N ARG A 79 -15.71 -0.70 -8.43
CA ARG A 79 -14.80 -1.69 -7.84
C ARG A 79 -13.36 -1.16 -7.84
N GLY A 80 -12.76 -1.08 -6.66
CA GLY A 80 -11.36 -0.69 -6.53
C GLY A 80 -11.08 0.13 -5.27
N VAL A 81 -10.43 1.27 -5.47
CA VAL A 81 -10.05 2.22 -4.42
C VAL A 81 -10.65 3.58 -4.75
N GLU A 82 -11.21 4.22 -3.74
CA GLU A 82 -11.74 5.57 -3.81
C GLU A 82 -10.90 6.50 -2.96
N LEU A 83 -10.56 7.66 -3.52
CA LEU A 83 -9.92 8.76 -2.84
C LEU A 83 -10.93 9.91 -2.74
N VAL A 84 -11.17 10.41 -1.54
CA VAL A 84 -12.09 11.54 -1.31
C VAL A 84 -11.31 12.70 -0.75
N PHE A 85 -11.30 13.82 -1.47
CA PHE A 85 -10.67 15.06 -1.04
C PHE A 85 -11.72 15.97 -0.42
N ASP A 86 -11.53 16.32 0.84
CA ASP A 86 -12.35 17.29 1.55
C ASP A 86 -11.58 18.57 1.81
N LYS A 87 -12.12 19.70 1.36
CA LYS A 87 -11.64 21.05 1.71
C LYS A 87 -12.61 21.71 2.67
N TRP A 88 -12.14 22.06 3.85
CA TRP A 88 -12.92 22.75 4.87
C TRP A 88 -12.65 24.25 4.86
N VAL A 89 -13.70 25.04 5.11
CA VAL A 89 -13.60 26.50 5.25
C VAL A 89 -13.50 26.95 6.71
N PRO A 90 -12.89 28.11 6.97
CA PRO A 90 -12.95 28.76 8.27
C PRO A 90 -14.41 29.03 8.68
N GLY A 91 -14.80 28.58 9.88
CA GLY A 91 -16.19 28.67 10.36
C GLY A 91 -16.98 27.36 10.31
N GLY A 92 -16.40 26.29 9.71
CA GLY A 92 -17.00 24.96 9.66
C GLY A 92 -17.74 24.70 8.34
N GLY A 93 -17.75 23.43 7.91
CA GLY A 93 -18.35 22.98 6.66
C GLY A 93 -17.32 22.61 5.59
N VAL A 94 -17.71 21.66 4.73
CA VAL A 94 -16.95 21.24 3.55
C VAL A 94 -17.31 22.18 2.40
N ALA A 95 -16.32 22.88 1.86
CA ALA A 95 -16.48 23.80 0.74
C ALA A 95 -16.20 23.15 -0.62
N ASP A 96 -15.41 22.08 -0.64
CA ASP A 96 -15.18 21.26 -1.83
C ASP A 96 -15.02 19.80 -1.39
N ASP A 97 -15.75 18.91 -2.05
CA ASP A 97 -15.66 17.45 -1.91
C ASP A 97 -15.47 16.87 -3.31
N ARG A 98 -14.34 16.20 -3.53
CA ARG A 98 -14.01 15.56 -4.81
C ARG A 98 -13.64 14.11 -4.61
N THR A 99 -14.32 13.26 -5.38
CA THR A 99 -14.07 11.82 -5.40
C THR A 99 -13.28 11.40 -6.64
N TYR A 100 -12.21 10.63 -6.43
CA TYR A 100 -11.41 10.00 -7.48
C TYR A 100 -11.46 8.49 -7.30
N ARG A 101 -11.74 7.74 -8.37
CA ARG A 101 -11.81 6.28 -8.33
C ARG A 101 -10.69 5.68 -9.16
N LEU A 102 -10.06 4.65 -8.60
CA LEU A 102 -8.91 3.97 -9.16
C LEU A 102 -9.20 2.47 -9.16
N THR A 103 -8.76 1.78 -10.21
CA THR A 103 -8.63 0.32 -10.14
C THR A 103 -7.58 -0.02 -9.08
N SER A 104 -7.63 -1.22 -8.51
CA SER A 104 -6.66 -1.63 -7.49
C SER A 104 -5.21 -1.54 -7.98
N ASP A 105 -4.95 -1.81 -9.27
CA ASP A 105 -3.60 -1.74 -9.83
C ASP A 105 -3.13 -0.28 -10.03
N ALA A 106 -4.03 0.61 -10.44
CA ALA A 106 -3.75 2.04 -10.51
C ALA A 106 -3.49 2.62 -9.11
N ALA A 107 -4.26 2.19 -8.11
CA ALA A 107 -4.07 2.61 -6.72
C ALA A 107 -2.72 2.13 -6.14
N ARG A 108 -2.32 0.89 -6.43
CA ARG A 108 -0.99 0.39 -6.06
C ARG A 108 0.12 1.18 -6.75
N SER A 109 -0.01 1.43 -8.05
CA SER A 109 0.93 2.22 -8.84
C SER A 109 1.06 3.65 -8.33
N LEU A 110 -0.06 4.27 -7.91
CA LEU A 110 -0.06 5.59 -7.31
C LEU A 110 0.61 5.59 -5.93
N ALA A 111 0.27 4.64 -5.05
CA ALA A 111 0.89 4.53 -3.73
C ALA A 111 2.42 4.41 -3.83
N ALA A 112 2.86 3.57 -4.76
CA ALA A 112 4.23 3.43 -5.19
C ALA A 112 4.90 4.75 -5.61
N ALA A 113 4.25 5.50 -6.51
CA ALA A 113 4.75 6.80 -6.96
C ALA A 113 4.81 7.82 -5.81
N LEU A 114 3.86 7.78 -4.87
CA LEU A 114 3.84 8.63 -3.69
C LEU A 114 5.01 8.31 -2.74
N VAL A 115 5.28 7.03 -2.49
CA VAL A 115 6.46 6.59 -1.72
C VAL A 115 7.73 7.11 -2.39
N ARG A 116 7.87 6.90 -3.70
CA ARG A 116 9.04 7.37 -4.45
C ARG A 116 9.19 8.89 -4.41
N ALA A 117 8.10 9.64 -4.48
CA ALA A 117 8.13 11.09 -4.38
C ALA A 117 8.62 11.54 -3.00
N ALA A 118 8.17 10.88 -1.93
CA ALA A 118 8.63 11.13 -0.57
C ALA A 118 10.12 10.82 -0.39
N ASP A 119 10.60 9.71 -0.94
CA ASP A 119 12.03 9.37 -0.93
C ASP A 119 12.89 10.45 -1.60
N ILE A 120 12.47 10.91 -2.77
CA ILE A 120 13.18 11.95 -3.53
C ILE A 120 13.23 13.26 -2.72
N GLU A 121 12.11 13.64 -2.10
CA GLU A 121 12.02 14.83 -1.25
C GLU A 121 12.98 14.74 -0.07
N GLN A 122 13.10 13.57 0.56
CA GLN A 122 14.03 13.29 1.65
C GLN A 122 15.48 13.09 1.18
N GLY A 123 15.76 13.19 -0.12
CA GLY A 123 17.09 13.02 -0.70
C GLY A 123 17.55 11.55 -0.82
N LEU A 124 16.66 10.59 -0.60
CA LEU A 124 16.92 9.15 -0.77
C LEU A 124 16.89 8.81 -2.28
N ARG A 125 18.06 8.84 -2.93
CA ARG A 125 18.23 8.38 -4.31
C ARG A 125 18.77 6.96 -4.32
N LYS A 126 18.57 6.25 -5.45
CA LYS A 126 19.02 4.89 -5.82
C LYS A 126 19.88 4.19 -4.75
N ASN A 127 19.53 2.96 -4.37
CA ASN A 127 20.38 2.08 -3.54
C ASN A 127 21.81 2.05 -4.07
N GLU A 128 22.67 2.90 -3.54
CA GLU A 128 24.11 2.86 -3.71
C GLU A 128 24.66 2.01 -2.56
N GLU A 129 25.49 1.01 -2.86
CA GLU A 129 26.15 0.25 -1.81
C GLU A 129 27.03 1.19 -0.97
N ALA A 130 26.59 1.47 0.26
CA ALA A 130 27.37 2.26 1.19
C ALA A 130 28.51 1.43 1.80
N GLY A 131 29.70 1.49 1.21
CA GLY A 131 30.96 1.16 1.87
C GLY A 131 31.82 0.06 1.21
N PRO A 132 33.12 -0.03 1.56
CA PRO A 132 34.01 -1.05 1.02
C PRO A 132 33.58 -2.44 1.48
N GLN A 133 33.38 -3.35 0.53
CA GLN A 133 33.15 -4.77 0.82
C GLN A 133 34.37 -5.34 1.55
N ARG A 134 34.20 -5.66 2.84
CA ARG A 134 35.22 -6.31 3.68
C ARG A 134 34.86 -7.78 3.83
N ALA A 135 35.86 -8.65 3.73
CA ALA A 135 35.68 -10.08 4.01
C ALA A 135 35.09 -10.26 5.42
N GLY A 136 33.94 -10.93 5.50
CA GLY A 136 33.21 -11.20 6.75
C GLY A 136 32.04 -10.27 7.08
N PHE A 137 31.79 -9.23 6.29
CA PHE A 137 30.55 -8.43 6.40
C PHE A 137 29.54 -8.87 5.34
N PRO A 138 28.27 -9.15 5.69
CA PRO A 138 27.24 -9.39 4.69
C PRO A 138 27.07 -8.13 3.83
N GLY A 139 26.81 -8.31 2.53
CA GLY A 139 26.50 -7.20 1.61
C GLY A 139 25.27 -6.41 2.06
N SER A 140 25.03 -5.27 1.40
CA SER A 140 23.87 -4.44 1.70
C SER A 140 22.59 -5.28 1.62
N GLN A 141 21.76 -5.18 2.65
CA GLN A 141 20.45 -5.82 2.70
C GLN A 141 19.36 -4.88 2.16
N GLN A 142 19.72 -3.68 1.67
CA GLN A 142 18.76 -2.69 1.19
C GLN A 142 18.06 -3.19 -0.07
N VAL A 143 16.74 -3.05 -0.08
CA VAL A 143 15.87 -3.45 -1.18
C VAL A 143 15.21 -2.19 -1.72
N SER A 144 15.06 -2.07 -3.03
CA SER A 144 14.27 -0.98 -3.62
C SER A 144 13.30 -1.51 -4.64
N TRP A 145 12.03 -1.18 -4.44
CA TRP A 145 10.93 -1.66 -5.25
C TRP A 145 10.84 -0.94 -6.59
N TRP A 146 11.08 0.39 -6.65
CA TRP A 146 10.91 1.14 -7.90
C TRP A 146 11.75 0.57 -9.08
N PRO A 147 13.05 0.27 -8.92
CA PRO A 147 13.83 -0.35 -10.00
C PRO A 147 13.34 -1.75 -10.37
N CYS A 148 12.82 -2.53 -9.42
CA CYS A 148 12.23 -3.85 -9.69
C CYS A 148 10.94 -3.71 -10.50
N HIS A 149 10.10 -2.73 -10.17
CA HIS A 149 8.87 -2.42 -10.88
C HIS A 149 9.13 -1.94 -12.32
N GLU A 150 10.10 -1.05 -12.51
CA GLU A 150 10.53 -0.61 -13.85
C GLU A 150 11.02 -1.79 -14.69
N PHE A 151 11.83 -2.67 -14.09
CA PHE A 151 12.34 -3.86 -14.76
C PHE A 151 11.22 -4.82 -15.18
N ILE A 152 10.32 -5.19 -14.27
CA ILE A 152 9.27 -6.17 -14.61
C ILE A 152 8.28 -5.59 -15.61
N THR A 153 7.91 -4.32 -15.48
CA THR A 153 7.07 -3.61 -16.46
C THR A 153 7.70 -3.65 -17.86
N ALA A 154 9.00 -3.37 -17.97
CA ALA A 154 9.72 -3.46 -19.24
C ALA A 154 9.74 -4.88 -19.80
N MET A 155 9.89 -5.90 -18.95
CA MET A 155 9.88 -7.31 -19.36
C MET A 155 8.51 -7.78 -19.84
N VAL A 156 7.44 -7.38 -19.15
CA VAL A 156 6.06 -7.70 -19.58
C VAL A 156 5.76 -7.06 -20.93
N ASN A 157 6.11 -5.78 -21.11
CA ASN A 157 5.96 -5.09 -22.38
C ASN A 157 6.76 -5.76 -23.51
N LYS A 158 8.00 -6.17 -23.24
CA LYS A 158 8.85 -6.85 -24.22
C LYS A 158 8.32 -8.24 -24.60
N ALA A 159 7.74 -8.96 -23.64
CA ALA A 159 7.19 -10.28 -23.89
C ALA A 159 5.96 -10.24 -24.81
N ASN A 160 5.24 -9.11 -24.83
CA ASN A 160 4.07 -8.88 -25.68
C ASN A 160 3.01 -10.00 -25.57
N VAL A 161 2.81 -10.51 -24.35
CA VAL A 161 1.97 -11.68 -24.07
C VAL A 161 0.50 -11.31 -23.78
N GLY A 162 0.13 -10.04 -23.96
CA GLY A 162 -1.17 -9.52 -23.56
C GLY A 162 -1.30 -9.39 -22.03
N PRO A 163 -2.54 -9.18 -21.51
CA PRO A 163 -2.76 -8.97 -20.08
C PRO A 163 -2.37 -10.20 -19.26
N LEU A 164 -1.67 -9.96 -18.16
CA LEU A 164 -1.28 -10.99 -17.21
C LEU A 164 -2.41 -11.24 -16.21
N PRO A 165 -2.83 -12.50 -15.98
CA PRO A 165 -3.70 -12.80 -14.84
C PRO A 165 -2.91 -12.63 -13.54
N THR A 166 -3.58 -12.24 -12.45
CA THR A 166 -2.95 -12.23 -11.12
C THR A 166 -2.49 -13.64 -10.76
N ALA A 167 -1.25 -13.77 -10.27
CA ALA A 167 -0.70 -15.07 -9.91
C ALA A 167 -1.57 -15.78 -8.87
N GLY A 168 -1.78 -17.09 -9.07
CA GLY A 168 -2.59 -17.92 -8.18
C GLY A 168 -4.11 -17.83 -8.36
N THR A 169 -4.61 -16.96 -9.25
CA THR A 169 -6.03 -16.97 -9.63
C THR A 169 -6.39 -18.20 -10.47
N PRO A 170 -7.67 -18.59 -10.57
CA PRO A 170 -8.08 -19.70 -11.46
C PRO A 170 -7.59 -19.52 -12.90
N ALA A 171 -7.73 -18.30 -13.45
CA ALA A 171 -7.22 -17.97 -14.79
C ALA A 171 -5.70 -18.15 -14.93
N TRP A 172 -4.93 -17.99 -13.85
CA TRP A 172 -3.50 -18.27 -13.82
C TRP A 172 -3.22 -19.78 -13.69
N CYS A 173 -3.99 -20.50 -12.87
CA CYS A 173 -3.85 -21.94 -12.69
C CYS A 173 -4.13 -22.72 -13.98
N GLU A 174 -5.07 -22.23 -14.80
CA GLU A 174 -5.44 -22.77 -16.10
C GLU A 174 -4.36 -22.55 -17.18
N LEU A 175 -3.40 -21.65 -16.97
CA LEU A 175 -2.28 -21.47 -17.90
C LEU A 175 -1.40 -22.73 -17.93
N ALA A 176 -0.94 -23.10 -19.12
CA ALA A 176 0.07 -24.15 -19.26
C ALA A 176 1.39 -23.73 -18.59
N ASP A 177 2.16 -24.69 -18.06
CA ASP A 177 3.44 -24.40 -17.40
C ASP A 177 4.49 -23.81 -18.34
N THR A 178 4.32 -24.02 -19.65
CA THR A 178 5.15 -23.43 -20.70
C THR A 178 4.66 -22.06 -21.17
N ASP A 179 3.52 -21.58 -20.68
CA ASP A 179 3.00 -20.26 -21.03
C ASP A 179 3.84 -19.17 -20.33
N PRO A 180 4.51 -18.26 -21.08
CA PRO A 180 5.33 -17.21 -20.48
C PRO A 180 4.56 -16.29 -19.54
N ARG A 181 3.23 -16.13 -19.72
CA ARG A 181 2.37 -15.36 -18.82
C ARG A 181 2.37 -15.93 -17.41
N LYS A 182 2.54 -17.24 -17.26
CA LYS A 182 2.48 -17.92 -15.95
C LYS A 182 3.65 -17.50 -15.06
N LEU A 183 4.86 -17.48 -15.61
CA LEU A 183 6.07 -17.02 -14.92
C LEU A 183 6.08 -15.50 -14.74
N LEU A 184 5.69 -14.74 -15.78
CA LEU A 184 5.66 -13.28 -15.71
C LEU A 184 4.65 -12.77 -14.67
N ALA A 185 3.48 -13.42 -14.54
CA ALA A 185 2.52 -13.12 -13.50
C ALA A 185 3.08 -13.34 -12.08
N LEU A 186 3.87 -14.40 -11.88
CA LEU A 186 4.56 -14.65 -10.61
C LEU A 186 5.61 -13.58 -10.33
N ALA A 187 6.43 -13.23 -11.32
CA ALA A 187 7.46 -12.20 -11.17
C ALA A 187 6.86 -10.82 -10.89
N ALA A 188 5.79 -10.45 -11.60
CA ALA A 188 5.01 -9.23 -11.34
C ALA A 188 4.42 -9.26 -9.92
N SER A 189 3.85 -10.37 -9.49
CA SER A 189 3.32 -10.49 -8.12
C SER A 189 4.42 -10.45 -7.05
N GLY A 190 5.63 -10.93 -7.39
CA GLY A 190 6.80 -10.93 -6.52
C GLY A 190 7.30 -9.54 -6.17
N GLU A 191 7.03 -8.52 -7.00
CA GLU A 191 7.40 -7.14 -6.70
C GLU A 191 6.72 -6.63 -5.41
N HIS A 192 5.55 -7.16 -5.05
CA HIS A 192 4.88 -6.79 -3.80
C HIS A 192 5.73 -7.16 -2.57
N TRP A 193 6.50 -8.25 -2.60
CA TRP A 193 7.41 -8.57 -1.50
C TRP A 193 8.56 -7.56 -1.40
N VAL A 194 9.06 -7.10 -2.55
CA VAL A 194 10.10 -6.07 -2.64
C VAL A 194 9.58 -4.77 -2.02
N LEU A 195 8.35 -4.36 -2.38
CA LEU A 195 7.67 -3.20 -1.79
C LEU A 195 7.50 -3.34 -0.28
N HIS A 196 6.98 -4.48 0.19
CA HIS A 196 6.84 -4.74 1.63
C HIS A 196 8.18 -4.66 2.37
N THR A 197 9.26 -5.11 1.75
CA THR A 197 10.59 -5.09 2.34
C THR A 197 11.15 -3.68 2.42
N GLU A 198 11.03 -2.89 1.36
CA GLU A 198 11.44 -1.47 1.34
C GLU A 198 10.66 -0.66 2.38
N LEU A 199 9.32 -0.81 2.44
CA LEU A 199 8.50 -0.15 3.47
C LEU A 199 8.92 -0.55 4.89
N ALA A 200 9.27 -1.82 5.11
CA ALA A 200 9.79 -2.27 6.40
C ALA A 200 11.18 -1.69 6.70
N GLN A 201 12.00 -1.39 5.68
CA GLN A 201 13.29 -0.71 5.85
C GLN A 201 13.10 0.75 6.23
N GLU A 202 12.20 1.46 5.56
CA GLU A 202 11.83 2.84 5.90
C GLU A 202 11.34 2.94 7.35
N LYS A 203 10.44 2.06 7.78
CA LYS A 203 9.94 2.04 9.16
C LYS A 203 11.02 1.75 10.20
N ARG A 204 11.99 0.89 9.89
CA ARG A 204 13.15 0.67 10.77
C ARG A 204 14.07 1.89 10.82
N ALA A 205 14.26 2.58 9.69
CA ALA A 205 15.08 3.78 9.63
C ALA A 205 14.43 4.94 10.41
N GLU A 206 13.12 5.13 10.27
CA GLU A 206 12.31 6.06 11.08
C GLU A 206 12.47 5.77 12.57
N ALA A 207 12.19 4.54 13.01
CA ALA A 207 12.34 4.14 14.41
C ALA A 207 13.79 4.33 14.94
N SER A 208 14.80 4.08 14.09
CA SER A 208 16.20 4.30 14.45
C SER A 208 16.52 5.78 14.65
N ARG A 209 15.96 6.67 13.82
CA ARG A 209 16.08 8.12 13.97
C ARG A 209 15.39 8.60 15.25
N ASP A 210 14.20 8.09 15.56
CA ASP A 210 13.47 8.43 16.79
C ASP A 210 14.25 8.04 18.05
N ILE A 211 14.80 6.82 18.05
CA ILE A 211 15.69 6.36 19.12
C ILE A 211 16.89 7.30 19.21
N ALA A 212 17.60 7.57 18.10
CA ALA A 212 18.74 8.48 18.11
C ALA A 212 18.38 9.88 18.66
N ALA A 213 17.21 10.40 18.30
CA ALA A 213 16.70 11.71 18.74
C ALA A 213 16.25 11.74 20.21
N ALA A 214 15.85 10.60 20.81
CA ALA A 214 15.41 10.52 22.20
C ALA A 214 16.48 10.96 23.23
N GLY A 215 17.75 11.13 22.81
CA GLY A 215 18.80 11.72 23.62
C GLY A 215 19.30 10.84 24.77
N GLY A 216 20.20 11.37 25.59
CA GLY A 216 20.76 10.63 26.73
C GLY A 216 21.80 9.56 26.36
N TRP A 217 22.10 9.35 25.08
CA TRP A 217 23.05 8.34 24.59
C TRP A 217 24.47 8.53 25.14
N SER A 218 24.96 9.77 25.23
CA SER A 218 26.28 10.07 25.82
C SER A 218 26.33 9.77 27.32
N ALA A 219 25.24 9.99 28.04
CA ALA A 219 25.12 9.71 29.47
C ALA A 219 25.01 8.19 29.71
N LEU A 220 24.24 7.48 28.88
CA LEU A 220 24.16 6.02 28.87
C LEU A 220 25.53 5.39 28.55
N ALA A 221 26.23 5.88 27.53
CA ALA A 221 27.56 5.42 27.15
C ALA A 221 28.57 5.62 28.30
N LYS A 222 28.54 6.77 28.98
CA LYS A 222 29.35 7.01 30.19
C LYS A 222 29.02 6.02 31.30
N ARG A 223 27.73 5.74 31.57
CA ARG A 223 27.29 4.76 32.57
C ARG A 223 27.76 3.34 32.24
N ILE A 224 27.71 2.95 30.97
CA ILE A 224 28.21 1.64 30.50
C ILE A 224 29.73 1.57 30.66
N ALA A 225 30.46 2.59 30.25
CA ALA A 225 31.93 2.66 30.36
C ALA A 225 32.41 2.67 31.82
N GLN A 226 31.64 3.28 32.73
CA GLN A 226 31.88 3.26 34.17
C GLN A 226 31.60 1.89 34.82
N GLY A 227 31.02 0.94 34.08
CA GLY A 227 30.72 -0.42 34.55
C GLY A 227 29.56 -0.47 35.55
N ARG A 228 29.22 -1.68 36.03
CA ARG A 228 28.17 -1.88 37.05
C ARG A 228 28.60 -1.46 38.47
N GLY A 229 29.81 -0.92 38.61
CA GLY A 229 30.40 -0.57 39.90
C GLY A 229 30.34 -1.74 40.90
N PRO A 230 30.05 -1.48 42.19
CA PRO A 230 30.00 -2.51 43.23
C PRO A 230 28.86 -3.54 43.07
N ALA A 231 27.91 -3.32 42.15
CA ALA A 231 26.86 -4.28 41.82
C ALA A 231 27.31 -5.38 40.83
N TYR A 232 28.57 -5.35 40.40
CA TYR A 232 29.16 -6.43 39.61
C TYR A 232 29.49 -7.64 40.49
N ILE A 233 28.75 -8.73 40.32
CA ILE A 233 29.09 -10.03 40.92
C ILE A 233 30.06 -10.75 39.96
N PRO A 234 31.33 -10.94 40.32
CA PRO A 234 32.28 -11.63 39.46
C PRO A 234 31.85 -13.07 39.23
N ARG A 235 31.96 -13.55 37.99
CA ARG A 235 31.74 -14.98 37.70
C ARG A 235 32.83 -15.77 38.41
N ARG A 236 32.43 -16.71 39.27
CA ARG A 236 33.34 -17.63 39.95
C ARG A 236 34.05 -18.44 38.86
N LYS A 237 35.37 -18.27 38.73
CA LYS A 237 36.17 -19.23 37.97
C LYS A 237 36.17 -20.52 38.79
N GLU A 238 35.68 -21.61 38.22
CA GLU A 238 36.03 -22.93 38.73
C GLU A 238 37.55 -23.05 38.62
N SER A 239 38.20 -23.21 39.77
CA SER A 239 39.61 -23.54 39.87
C SER A 239 39.84 -24.86 39.14
N ALA A 240 40.85 -24.90 38.27
CA ALA A 240 41.36 -26.14 37.68
C ALA A 240 41.94 -27.08 38.75
#